data_AF-A0AAD5SCD5-F1
#
_entry.id   AF-A0AAD5SCD5-F1
#
_cell.length_a   1.000
_cell.length_b   1.000
_cell.length_c   1.000
_cell.angle_alpha   90.00
_cell.angle_beta   90.00
_cell.angle_gamma   90.00
#
_symmetry.space_group_name_H-M   'P 1'
#
loop_
_entity.id
_entity.type
_entity.pdbx_description
1 polymer ?
#
loop_
_entity_poly.entity_id
_entity_poly.type
_entity_poly.pdbx_seq_one_letter_code
_entity_poly.pdbx_strand_id
1 'polypeptide(L)'
;MLGGKLYIILAAAAIGHVHSRDVNFRVISMSTSVSVSVGGKTHQLTATSPDLPYFTGKVTVPDGDVKYNYVAGDFTEPFERNLPASWSQTYNDLVNRSQTVVPLPPFPWPHDQDPQWKRQSNPLPLFDHSFIPVIYVSAPQAAIDLLNVNLKGVVPGSVTFFYGDEYQTFASANYSIHKDGKDYWAKRALKIALLGDDSINGRKYFKLRDLAEDPTYMREVLYSNMLQAAGVGTPNVIHVRVYVNRVPMGLFALTDYTKIGSLQNIWENFAVSHFHGGKFDGQIVNWFDCGTGADFVYKGENHTMYVGYENDNPITWNEQDLIPVFRELANIKGSEPAADAFVTNTFDVESIMRSMVFEYLTGSWDGYWLSSSNFAIYKDPQTNKWFFIPQDFDLTWGLLTDLQIPALRYEAYEKAQGTISNYSAPLITSLLQVPKYRTLFETRLKDTVQRLFNPVAFNRRSNALHARLLEEVEWDLASPRLHPGKPNAWVVDDFRVGLEQTIDRGTWGHNFGMNVWVEGRARAVCEQFGIKWDEVPRDPPLNEHVNGVAPPSGPASGTNRQQDAATSSASRAEDRPPTVFSDPLAVTKRAYF
;
A
#
# COMPACT_ATOMS: atom_id res chain seq x y z
N MET A 1 90.37 31.59 -2.04
CA MET A 1 89.99 30.20 -1.73
C MET A 1 88.67 30.24 -0.96
N LEU A 2 87.77 29.28 -1.23
CA LEU A 2 86.52 28.90 -0.52
C LEU A 2 85.83 29.99 0.35
N GLY A 3 84.58 30.40 0.10
CA GLY A 3 83.48 29.68 -0.56
C GLY A 3 82.54 29.02 0.45
N GLY A 4 81.95 29.82 1.34
CA GLY A 4 81.01 29.34 2.36
C GLY A 4 79.68 28.90 1.76
N LYS A 5 79.35 27.60 1.85
CA LYS A 5 78.05 27.07 1.45
C LYS A 5 77.06 27.18 2.60
N LEU A 6 76.11 28.11 2.50
CA LEU A 6 74.92 28.14 3.34
C LEU A 6 73.88 27.16 2.77
N TYR A 7 73.72 26.00 3.39
CA TYR A 7 72.66 25.05 3.02
C TYR A 7 71.34 25.47 3.68
N ILE A 8 70.47 26.13 2.90
CA ILE A 8 69.07 26.33 3.29
C ILE A 8 68.31 25.03 3.04
N ILE A 9 67.99 24.30 4.10
CA ILE A 9 67.05 23.17 4.04
C ILE A 9 65.63 23.75 4.08
N LEU A 10 65.04 23.92 2.90
CA LEU A 10 63.61 24.21 2.75
C LEU A 10 62.82 22.93 3.03
N ALA A 11 62.43 22.75 4.30
CA ALA A 11 61.46 21.72 4.68
C ALA A 11 60.08 22.12 4.13
N ALA A 12 59.76 21.66 2.92
CA ALA A 12 58.43 21.77 2.34
C ALA A 12 57.47 20.84 3.08
N ALA A 13 56.94 21.31 4.21
CA ALA A 13 55.81 20.71 4.88
C ALA A 13 54.57 20.86 3.98
N ALA A 14 54.37 19.89 3.09
CA ALA A 14 53.12 19.71 2.39
C ALA A 14 52.05 19.31 3.41
N ILE A 15 51.46 20.31 4.08
CA ILE A 15 50.23 20.14 4.85
C ILE A 15 49.15 19.83 3.81
N GLY A 16 48.98 18.54 3.53
CA GLY A 16 47.79 18.06 2.84
C GLY A 16 46.61 18.41 3.73
N HIS A 17 45.84 19.42 3.33
CA HIS A 17 44.55 19.68 3.94
C HIS A 17 43.67 18.46 3.67
N VAL A 18 43.57 17.57 4.66
CA VAL A 18 42.54 16.54 4.67
C VAL A 18 41.24 17.30 4.91
N HIS A 19 40.60 17.67 3.80
CA HIS A 19 39.30 18.32 3.86
C HIS A 19 38.31 17.37 4.55
N SER A 20 37.54 17.94 5.48
CA SER A 20 36.61 17.20 6.32
C SER A 20 35.32 17.98 6.49
N ARG A 21 34.21 17.26 6.43
CA ARG A 21 32.84 17.76 6.51
C ARG A 21 32.14 17.18 7.73
N ASP A 22 31.26 17.96 8.33
CA ASP A 22 30.35 17.42 9.32
C ASP A 22 29.21 16.68 8.64
N VAL A 23 28.91 15.48 9.14
CA VAL A 23 27.76 14.67 8.73
C VAL A 23 26.87 14.42 9.92
N ASN A 24 25.57 14.70 9.77
CA ASN A 24 24.57 14.29 10.76
C ASN A 24 24.06 12.89 10.45
N PHE A 25 24.50 11.90 11.22
CA PHE A 25 24.00 10.53 11.16
C PHE A 25 22.66 10.43 11.88
N ARG A 26 21.73 9.66 11.30
CA ARG A 26 20.34 9.47 11.74
C ARG A 26 20.02 7.99 11.64
N VAL A 27 19.60 7.37 12.74
CA VAL A 27 19.36 5.93 12.77
C VAL A 27 18.24 5.53 13.72
N ILE A 28 17.40 4.62 13.24
CA ILE A 28 16.37 3.92 13.98
C ILE A 28 17.00 2.66 14.57
N SER A 29 16.87 2.48 15.88
CA SER A 29 17.40 1.32 16.59
C SER A 29 16.56 0.96 17.81
N MET A 30 16.25 -0.33 17.92
CA MET A 30 15.54 -0.88 19.08
C MET A 30 16.45 -0.99 20.32
N SER A 31 17.78 -0.87 20.15
CA SER A 31 18.73 -0.74 21.27
C SER A 31 18.54 0.57 22.05
N THR A 32 19.05 0.61 23.28
CA THR A 32 19.12 1.80 24.14
C THR A 32 20.41 2.61 23.93
N SER A 33 21.40 2.09 23.21
CA SER A 33 22.64 2.79 22.87
C SER A 33 23.06 2.46 21.44
N VAL A 34 23.48 3.48 20.68
CA VAL A 34 23.90 3.34 19.28
C VAL A 34 25.07 4.27 18.98
N SER A 35 26.14 3.70 18.44
CA SER A 35 27.24 4.44 17.81
C SER A 35 27.26 4.22 16.30
N VAL A 36 27.87 5.16 15.59
CA VAL A 36 28.32 4.95 14.20
C VAL A 36 29.84 4.72 14.19
N SER A 37 30.29 3.73 13.44
CA SER A 37 31.70 3.49 13.15
C SER A 37 32.02 4.08 11.78
N VAL A 38 33.02 4.97 11.71
CA VAL A 38 33.51 5.63 10.49
C VAL A 38 35.02 5.46 10.42
N GLY A 39 35.52 4.81 9.36
CA GLY A 39 36.96 4.57 9.20
C GLY A 39 37.60 3.82 10.38
N GLY A 40 36.85 2.89 11.00
CA GLY A 40 37.27 2.13 12.18
C GLY A 40 37.25 2.90 13.51
N LYS A 41 36.73 4.14 13.54
CA LYS A 41 36.53 4.92 14.77
C LYS A 41 35.05 5.01 15.12
N THR A 42 34.74 4.72 16.38
CA THR A 42 33.37 4.70 16.90
C THR A 42 32.99 6.06 17.50
N HIS A 43 31.82 6.57 17.12
CA HIS A 43 31.25 7.84 17.58
C HIS A 43 29.85 7.58 18.15
N GLN A 44 29.62 7.92 19.41
CA GLN A 44 28.30 7.73 20.04
C GLN A 44 27.25 8.69 19.47
N LEU A 45 26.04 8.17 19.27
CA LEU A 45 24.86 8.95 18.87
C LEU A 45 23.96 9.16 20.08
N THR A 46 23.17 10.23 20.05
CA THR A 46 22.27 10.62 21.14
C THR A 46 20.83 10.28 20.77
N ALA A 47 20.09 9.63 21.67
CA ALA A 47 18.66 9.41 21.49
C ALA A 47 17.93 10.76 21.45
N THR A 48 17.02 10.97 20.49
CA THR A 48 16.27 12.24 20.40
C THR A 48 15.18 12.38 21.47
N SER A 49 14.71 11.26 22.00
CA SER A 49 13.76 11.15 23.11
C SER A 49 13.94 9.78 23.78
N PRO A 50 13.74 9.62 25.11
CA PRO A 50 13.73 8.32 25.77
C PRO A 50 12.75 7.32 25.15
N ASP A 51 11.59 7.81 24.69
CA ASP A 51 10.47 6.99 24.23
C ASP A 51 10.57 6.57 22.75
N LEU A 52 11.48 7.18 21.99
CA LEU A 52 11.66 6.90 20.57
C LEU A 52 12.90 6.03 20.31
N PRO A 53 12.83 5.05 19.39
CA PRO A 53 13.97 4.24 18.98
C PRO A 53 14.82 4.99 17.94
N TYR A 54 15.13 6.27 18.15
CA TYR A 54 15.75 7.13 17.14
C TYR A 54 16.92 7.93 17.72
N PHE A 55 18.06 7.85 17.04
CA PHE A 55 19.34 8.38 17.48
C PHE A 55 19.93 9.27 16.39
N THR A 56 20.53 10.39 16.79
CA THR A 56 21.23 11.31 15.89
C THR A 56 22.59 11.72 16.43
N GLY A 57 23.50 12.12 15.55
CA GLY A 57 24.82 12.59 15.97
C GLY A 57 25.62 13.19 14.83
N LYS A 58 26.25 14.33 15.09
CA LYS A 58 27.14 14.99 14.15
C LYS A 58 28.56 14.43 14.29
N VAL A 59 29.12 13.93 13.19
CA VAL A 59 30.48 13.38 13.13
C VAL A 59 31.23 14.06 11.99
N THR A 60 32.44 14.55 12.26
CA THR A 60 33.33 15.08 11.24
C THR A 60 34.03 13.93 10.51
N VAL A 61 33.81 13.84 9.19
CA VAL A 61 34.29 12.76 8.31
C VAL A 61 35.10 13.34 7.15
N PRO A 62 35.90 12.54 6.40
CA PRO A 62 36.54 13.01 5.18
C PRO A 62 35.56 13.56 4.14
N ASP A 63 35.99 14.52 3.33
CA ASP A 63 35.15 15.15 2.29
C ASP A 63 34.72 14.20 1.15
N GLY A 64 35.38 13.05 1.01
CA GLY A 64 35.03 12.04 0.00
C GLY A 64 33.82 11.18 0.36
N ASP A 65 33.64 10.13 -0.44
CA ASP A 65 32.76 9.01 -0.09
C ASP A 65 33.29 8.28 1.15
N VAL A 66 32.39 7.94 2.07
CA VAL A 66 32.72 7.39 3.38
C VAL A 66 31.98 6.07 3.61
N LYS A 67 32.72 5.06 4.05
CA LYS A 67 32.15 3.81 4.60
C LYS A 67 31.84 3.96 6.08
N TYR A 68 30.68 3.44 6.48
CA TYR A 68 30.22 3.46 7.86
C TYR A 68 29.31 2.27 8.17
N ASN A 69 29.24 1.88 9.44
CA ASN A 69 28.31 0.88 9.94
C ASN A 69 27.89 1.21 11.38
N TYR A 70 26.70 0.76 11.80
CA TYR A 70 26.20 1.03 13.15
C TYR A 70 26.60 -0.07 14.15
N VAL A 71 26.80 0.35 15.40
CA VAL A 71 26.99 -0.51 16.57
C VAL A 71 25.88 -0.19 17.57
N ALA A 72 24.98 -1.13 17.82
CA ALA A 72 23.77 -0.96 18.62
C ALA A 72 23.79 -1.91 19.83
N GLY A 73 24.17 -1.40 21.00
CA GLY A 73 24.50 -2.25 22.14
C GLY A 73 25.66 -3.19 21.79
N ASP A 74 25.48 -4.48 22.02
CA ASP A 74 26.46 -5.53 21.69
C ASP A 74 26.42 -5.99 20.21
N PHE A 75 25.47 -5.48 19.41
CA PHE A 75 25.34 -5.82 17.99
C PHE A 75 26.10 -4.85 17.09
N THR A 76 26.99 -5.36 16.24
CA THR A 76 27.64 -4.60 15.16
C THR A 76 27.07 -5.03 13.82
N GLU A 77 26.68 -4.09 12.95
CA GLU A 77 26.22 -4.41 11.61
C GLU A 77 27.30 -5.17 10.81
N PRO A 78 26.97 -6.31 10.17
CA PRO A 78 27.92 -7.15 9.45
C PRO A 78 28.24 -6.64 8.03
N PHE A 79 27.82 -5.42 7.69
CA PHE A 79 27.97 -4.78 6.39
C PHE A 79 28.35 -3.31 6.58
N GLU A 80 28.91 -2.69 5.53
CA GLU A 80 29.17 -1.25 5.47
C GLU A 80 28.21 -0.55 4.49
N ARG A 81 27.70 0.61 4.89
CA ARG A 81 26.93 1.54 4.08
C ARG A 81 27.88 2.49 3.34
N ASN A 82 27.40 3.10 2.24
CA ASN A 82 28.13 4.15 1.53
C ASN A 82 27.48 5.51 1.78
N LEU A 83 28.25 6.49 2.24
CA LEU A 83 27.82 7.89 2.35
C LEU A 83 28.48 8.71 1.23
N PRO A 84 27.73 9.21 0.24
CA PRO A 84 28.28 10.06 -0.82
C PRO A 84 28.95 11.33 -0.29
N ALA A 85 30.01 11.78 -0.95
CA ALA A 85 30.73 13.03 -0.70
C ALA A 85 29.80 14.26 -0.58
N SER A 86 28.69 14.27 -1.33
CA SER A 86 27.75 15.40 -1.40
C SER A 86 26.72 15.52 -0.27
N TRP A 87 26.48 14.49 0.54
CA TRP A 87 25.23 14.41 1.33
C TRP A 87 25.12 15.25 2.61
N SER A 88 26.18 15.39 3.42
CA SER A 88 26.18 16.08 4.74
C SER A 88 25.23 15.53 5.84
N GLN A 89 24.37 14.56 5.54
CA GLN A 89 23.59 13.79 6.51
C GLN A 89 23.16 12.44 5.92
N THR A 90 22.75 11.49 6.76
CA THR A 90 22.10 10.26 6.29
C THR A 90 20.58 10.46 6.15
N TYR A 91 19.95 9.54 5.45
CA TYR A 91 18.52 9.26 5.62
C TYR A 91 18.27 8.60 6.99
N ASN A 92 17.01 8.29 7.32
CA ASN A 92 16.66 7.55 8.52
C ASN A 92 17.02 6.06 8.33
N ASP A 93 18.29 5.73 8.54
CA ASP A 93 18.76 4.34 8.47
C ASP A 93 18.07 3.48 9.52
N LEU A 94 17.95 2.18 9.28
CA LEU A 94 17.51 1.21 10.28
C LEU A 94 18.65 0.22 10.55
N VAL A 95 18.99 0.05 11.84
CA VAL A 95 20.01 -0.94 12.24
C VAL A 95 19.62 -2.33 11.72
N ASN A 96 20.57 -3.02 11.09
CA ASN A 96 20.38 -4.33 10.47
C ASN A 96 19.35 -4.34 9.31
N ARG A 97 19.40 -3.30 8.49
CA ARG A 97 18.83 -3.22 7.14
C ARG A 97 19.86 -2.59 6.21
N SER A 98 20.48 -3.35 5.33
CA SER A 98 21.61 -2.90 4.50
C SER A 98 21.23 -1.82 3.49
N GLN A 99 19.95 -1.77 3.07
CA GLN A 99 19.46 -0.85 2.06
C GLN A 99 18.47 0.18 2.65
N THR A 100 18.88 1.44 2.77
CA THR A 100 17.99 2.52 3.22
C THR A 100 17.17 3.13 2.08
N VAL A 101 17.79 3.35 0.91
CA VAL A 101 17.15 3.98 -0.26
C VAL A 101 17.42 3.17 -1.51
N VAL A 102 16.35 2.66 -2.12
CA VAL A 102 16.38 1.92 -3.38
C VAL A 102 15.16 2.35 -4.19
N PRO A 103 15.31 3.37 -5.06
CA PRO A 103 14.27 3.80 -5.98
C PRO A 103 13.82 2.63 -6.86
N LEU A 104 12.52 2.34 -6.85
CA LEU A 104 11.95 1.35 -7.75
C LEU A 104 11.67 2.00 -9.11
N PRO A 105 11.99 1.33 -10.24
CA PRO A 105 11.61 1.85 -11.55
C PRO A 105 10.09 1.99 -11.63
N PRO A 106 9.57 3.09 -12.20
CA PRO A 106 8.15 3.34 -12.28
C PRO A 106 7.48 2.35 -13.24
N PHE A 107 6.17 2.17 -13.07
CA PHE A 107 5.34 1.58 -14.10
C PHE A 107 5.05 2.62 -15.19
N PRO A 108 5.07 2.25 -16.48
CA PRO A 108 4.61 3.13 -17.55
C PRO A 108 3.10 3.31 -17.50
N TRP A 109 2.63 4.41 -18.09
CA TRP A 109 1.19 4.61 -18.31
C TRP A 109 0.71 3.76 -19.51
N PRO A 110 -0.50 3.16 -19.44
CA PRO A 110 -1.06 2.37 -20.53
C PRO A 110 -1.48 3.21 -21.74
N HIS A 111 -1.66 4.53 -21.57
CA HIS A 111 -2.03 5.47 -22.65
C HIS A 111 -1.14 6.73 -22.61
N ASP A 112 -1.12 7.50 -23.69
CA ASP A 112 -0.38 8.79 -23.75
C ASP A 112 -1.22 10.00 -23.27
N GLN A 113 -2.54 9.86 -23.18
CA GLN A 113 -3.48 10.93 -22.87
C GLN A 113 -4.24 10.61 -21.57
N ASP A 114 -4.09 11.52 -20.61
CA ASP A 114 -4.57 11.53 -19.21
C ASP A 114 -4.65 10.19 -18.42
N PRO A 115 -3.51 9.60 -18.01
CA PRO A 115 -3.46 8.36 -17.23
C PRO A 115 -3.26 8.55 -15.73
N GLN A 116 -3.36 9.77 -15.19
CA GLN A 116 -3.23 10.01 -13.75
C GLN A 116 -4.58 10.27 -13.08
N TRP A 117 -4.77 9.64 -11.92
CA TRP A 117 -5.88 9.95 -11.03
C TRP A 117 -5.61 11.28 -10.30
N LYS A 118 -5.91 12.41 -10.95
CA LYS A 118 -5.63 13.78 -10.48
C LYS A 118 -6.50 14.27 -9.31
N ARG A 119 -7.40 13.43 -8.79
CA ARG A 119 -8.36 13.80 -7.73
C ARG A 119 -7.85 13.54 -6.31
N GLN A 120 -6.75 12.79 -6.17
CA GLN A 120 -6.14 12.53 -4.87
C GLN A 120 -5.37 13.74 -4.35
N SER A 121 -5.17 13.76 -3.03
CA SER A 121 -4.23 14.67 -2.36
C SER A 121 -2.81 14.55 -2.93
N ASN A 122 -2.00 15.59 -2.79
CA ASN A 122 -0.57 15.59 -3.16
C ASN A 122 0.17 14.31 -2.69
N PRO A 123 1.13 13.78 -3.47
CA PRO A 123 1.94 12.63 -3.11
C PRO A 123 2.57 12.75 -1.72
N LEU A 124 2.65 11.63 -1.00
CA LEU A 124 3.14 11.58 0.37
C LEU A 124 4.53 10.95 0.45
N PRO A 125 5.46 11.49 1.25
CA PRO A 125 6.70 10.80 1.61
C PRO A 125 6.46 9.40 2.22
N LEU A 126 5.32 9.18 2.89
CA LEU A 126 4.89 7.85 3.37
C LEU A 126 4.72 6.81 2.24
N PHE A 127 4.33 7.25 1.04
CA PHE A 127 4.14 6.42 -0.15
C PHE A 127 5.28 6.59 -1.17
N ASP A 128 6.43 7.16 -0.76
CA ASP A 128 7.63 7.14 -1.59
C ASP A 128 8.17 5.72 -1.68
N HIS A 129 7.93 5.12 -2.85
CA HIS A 129 8.38 3.77 -3.19
C HIS A 129 9.90 3.62 -3.28
N SER A 130 10.72 4.63 -2.99
CA SER A 130 12.18 4.52 -2.81
C SER A 130 12.60 3.96 -1.45
N PHE A 131 11.68 3.94 -0.48
CA PHE A 131 11.94 3.53 0.90
C PHE A 131 11.03 2.36 1.33
N ILE A 132 11.33 1.80 2.50
CA ILE A 132 10.42 0.93 3.26
C ILE A 132 10.24 1.58 4.63
N PRO A 133 9.16 2.37 4.84
CA PRO A 133 8.92 3.07 6.09
C PRO A 133 8.96 2.15 7.33
N VAL A 134 9.30 2.74 8.47
CA VAL A 134 9.26 2.06 9.77
C VAL A 134 8.17 2.70 10.60
N ILE A 135 7.30 1.87 11.17
CA ILE A 135 6.23 2.28 12.07
C ILE A 135 6.57 1.76 13.45
N TYR A 136 6.65 2.68 14.42
CA TYR A 136 6.90 2.37 15.82
C TYR A 136 5.67 2.76 16.66
N VAL A 137 5.11 1.79 17.36
CA VAL A 137 4.02 2.00 18.32
C VAL A 137 4.58 1.92 19.74
N SER A 138 4.21 2.88 20.58
CA SER A 138 4.48 2.87 22.03
C SER A 138 3.16 2.87 22.79
N ALA A 139 2.95 1.88 23.65
CA ALA A 139 1.71 1.68 24.38
C ALA A 139 1.96 0.96 25.73
N PRO A 140 1.02 1.04 26.70
CA PRO A 140 1.16 0.32 27.97
C PRO A 140 1.33 -1.20 27.76
N GLN A 141 2.45 -1.76 28.21
CA GLN A 141 2.82 -3.16 27.90
C GLN A 141 1.71 -4.16 28.26
N ALA A 142 1.09 -4.03 29.44
CA ALA A 142 0.01 -4.92 29.87
C ALA A 142 -1.22 -4.89 28.94
N ALA A 143 -1.47 -3.78 28.24
CA ALA A 143 -2.56 -3.68 27.26
C ALA A 143 -2.18 -4.36 25.93
N ILE A 144 -0.92 -4.28 25.51
CA ILE A 144 -0.37 -5.03 24.36
C ILE A 144 -0.38 -6.53 24.65
N ASP A 145 0.08 -6.97 25.82
CA ASP A 145 0.06 -8.37 26.22
C ASP A 145 -1.36 -8.95 26.20
N LEU A 146 -2.34 -8.19 26.71
CA LEU A 146 -3.74 -8.57 26.69
C LEU A 146 -4.32 -8.63 25.27
N LEU A 147 -4.00 -7.65 24.41
CA LEU A 147 -4.42 -7.64 23.00
C LEU A 147 -3.82 -8.84 22.24
N ASN A 148 -2.55 -9.17 22.48
CA ASN A 148 -1.86 -10.27 21.81
C ASN A 148 -2.46 -11.64 22.14
N VAL A 149 -2.98 -11.82 23.37
CA VAL A 149 -3.65 -13.05 23.81
C VAL A 149 -5.12 -13.10 23.35
N ASN A 150 -5.87 -12.00 23.51
CA ASN A 150 -7.31 -11.98 23.27
C ASN A 150 -7.70 -11.70 21.81
N LEU A 151 -6.79 -11.14 21.01
CA LEU A 151 -6.99 -10.71 19.62
C LEU A 151 -8.08 -9.65 19.40
N LYS A 152 -8.67 -9.14 20.48
CA LYS A 152 -9.82 -8.24 20.49
C LYS A 152 -9.54 -7.03 21.37
N GLY A 153 -10.01 -5.88 20.93
CA GLY A 153 -9.90 -4.61 21.64
C GLY A 153 -9.11 -3.57 20.86
N VAL A 154 -9.02 -2.39 21.45
CA VAL A 154 -8.25 -1.25 20.94
C VAL A 154 -7.35 -0.77 22.07
N VAL A 155 -6.07 -0.62 21.78
CA VAL A 155 -5.04 -0.17 22.73
C VAL A 155 -4.66 1.26 22.35
N PRO A 156 -4.92 2.26 23.21
CA PRO A 156 -4.44 3.61 22.99
C PRO A 156 -2.93 3.71 23.27
N GLY A 157 -2.24 4.55 22.51
CA GLY A 157 -0.81 4.82 22.65
C GLY A 157 -0.37 5.93 21.71
N SER A 158 0.93 6.00 21.42
CA SER A 158 1.49 6.85 20.38
C SER A 158 2.02 6.03 19.21
N VAL A 159 2.05 6.62 18.02
CA VAL A 159 2.67 6.03 16.83
C VAL A 159 3.62 7.01 16.17
N THR A 160 4.79 6.54 15.75
CA THR A 160 5.75 7.28 14.94
C THR A 160 5.93 6.59 13.60
N PHE A 161 5.79 7.36 12.53
CA PHE A 161 6.11 6.96 11.16
C PHE A 161 7.46 7.56 10.78
N PHE A 162 8.43 6.73 10.41
CA PHE A 162 9.71 7.13 9.84
C PHE A 162 9.71 6.79 8.34
N TYR A 163 10.00 7.76 7.50
CA TYR A 163 10.09 7.60 6.04
C TYR A 163 11.10 8.60 5.48
N GLY A 164 11.87 8.20 4.47
CA GLY A 164 12.93 9.05 3.95
C GLY A 164 13.90 9.52 5.04
N ASP A 165 14.00 10.82 5.17
CA ASP A 165 14.79 11.57 6.15
C ASP A 165 13.91 12.29 7.20
N GLU A 166 12.59 12.07 7.17
CA GLU A 166 11.61 12.66 8.08
C GLU A 166 10.97 11.64 9.02
N TYR A 167 10.39 12.13 10.12
CA TYR A 167 9.44 11.37 10.92
C TYR A 167 8.33 12.25 11.49
N GLN A 168 7.17 11.63 11.70
CA GLN A 168 6.00 12.21 12.34
C GLN A 168 5.56 11.33 13.50
N THR A 169 5.39 11.94 14.67
CA THR A 169 4.91 11.28 15.89
C THR A 169 3.53 11.80 16.24
N PHE A 170 2.58 10.89 16.39
CA PHE A 170 1.21 11.16 16.80
C PHE A 170 1.03 10.65 18.22
N ALA A 171 0.79 11.57 19.16
CA ALA A 171 0.74 11.28 20.59
C ALA A 171 -0.53 10.55 21.02
N SER A 172 -1.59 10.60 20.20
CA SER A 172 -2.88 9.93 20.44
C SER A 172 -3.26 9.09 19.22
N ALA A 173 -3.00 7.79 19.31
CA ALA A 173 -3.35 6.80 18.30
C ALA A 173 -3.96 5.55 18.95
N ASN A 174 -4.82 4.88 18.19
CA ASN A 174 -5.46 3.62 18.56
C ASN A 174 -4.86 2.48 17.73
N TYR A 175 -4.31 1.47 18.40
CA TYR A 175 -3.75 0.26 17.83
C TYR A 175 -4.68 -0.94 18.06
N SER A 176 -4.88 -1.79 17.04
CA SER A 176 -5.73 -2.98 17.16
C SER A 176 -5.36 -4.07 16.14
N ILE A 177 -5.87 -5.29 16.37
CA ILE A 177 -5.73 -6.44 15.47
C ILE A 177 -6.96 -6.55 14.56
N HIS A 178 -6.73 -6.91 13.30
CA HIS A 178 -7.79 -7.27 12.35
C HIS A 178 -7.99 -8.79 12.31
N LYS A 179 -9.26 -9.23 12.30
CA LYS A 179 -9.68 -10.65 12.28
C LYS A 179 -9.19 -11.42 13.53
N ASP A 180 -10.10 -11.68 14.46
CA ASP A 180 -9.83 -12.11 15.84
C ASP A 180 -10.00 -13.63 16.10
N GLY A 181 -10.30 -14.41 15.05
CA GLY A 181 -10.44 -15.87 15.13
C GLY A 181 -9.10 -16.59 15.33
N LYS A 182 -9.10 -17.74 16.02
CA LYS A 182 -7.87 -18.53 16.25
C LYS A 182 -7.37 -19.29 15.02
N ASP A 183 -8.22 -19.46 14.00
CA ASP A 183 -7.90 -20.20 12.77
C ASP A 183 -7.17 -19.38 11.69
N TYR A 184 -6.94 -18.09 11.93
CA TYR A 184 -6.09 -17.23 11.10
C TYR A 184 -4.60 -17.39 11.45
N TRP A 185 -3.73 -16.75 10.66
CA TRP A 185 -2.27 -16.75 10.84
C TRP A 185 -1.82 -16.11 12.16
N ALA A 186 -0.69 -16.58 12.71
CA ALA A 186 -0.08 -16.04 13.92
C ALA A 186 0.56 -14.65 13.69
N LYS A 187 0.95 -14.36 12.45
CA LYS A 187 1.16 -12.98 11.98
C LYS A 187 -0.22 -12.40 11.65
N ARG A 188 -0.57 -11.28 12.27
CA ARG A 188 -1.93 -10.71 12.21
C ARG A 188 -1.89 -9.36 11.52
N ALA A 189 -2.79 -9.14 10.56
CA ALA A 189 -3.05 -7.80 10.07
C ALA A 189 -3.42 -6.86 11.22
N LEU A 190 -2.86 -5.65 11.20
CA LEU A 190 -2.97 -4.64 12.24
C LEU A 190 -3.78 -3.45 11.73
N LYS A 191 -4.31 -2.64 12.64
CA LYS A 191 -4.96 -1.36 12.32
C LYS A 191 -4.47 -0.25 13.22
N ILE A 192 -4.25 0.92 12.64
CA ILE A 192 -3.81 2.14 13.32
C ILE A 192 -4.79 3.26 12.96
N ALA A 193 -5.37 3.91 13.97
CA ALA A 193 -6.15 5.13 13.84
C ALA A 193 -5.44 6.29 14.53
N LEU A 194 -5.27 7.41 13.82
CA LEU A 194 -4.86 8.70 14.39
C LEU A 194 -6.12 9.38 14.98
N LEU A 195 -5.99 10.03 16.14
CA LEU A 195 -7.13 10.54 16.91
C LEU A 195 -7.17 12.07 16.95
N GLY A 196 -8.34 12.63 17.21
CA GLY A 196 -8.56 14.07 17.16
C GLY A 196 -8.35 14.61 15.74
N ASP A 197 -7.64 15.72 15.61
CA ASP A 197 -7.37 16.38 14.33
C ASP A 197 -6.15 15.82 13.58
N ASP A 198 -5.36 14.95 14.23
CA ASP A 198 -4.14 14.35 13.65
C ASP A 198 -4.44 13.60 12.34
N SER A 199 -3.64 13.85 11.30
CA SER A 199 -3.67 13.11 10.03
C SER A 199 -2.35 13.19 9.28
N ILE A 200 -2.05 12.20 8.45
CA ILE A 200 -0.99 12.29 7.43
C ILE A 200 -1.66 12.75 6.13
N ASN A 201 -1.68 14.06 5.90
CA ASN A 201 -2.33 14.71 4.76
C ASN A 201 -3.76 14.17 4.48
N GLY A 202 -4.64 14.28 5.47
CA GLY A 202 -6.04 13.85 5.37
C GLY A 202 -6.27 12.34 5.55
N ARG A 203 -5.24 11.55 5.84
CA ARG A 203 -5.36 10.12 6.17
C ARG A 203 -5.24 9.91 7.67
N LYS A 204 -6.24 9.25 8.26
CA LYS A 204 -6.29 8.92 9.70
C LYS A 204 -6.26 7.42 9.99
N TYR A 205 -6.62 6.58 9.04
CA TYR A 205 -6.89 5.16 9.26
C TYR A 205 -6.05 4.29 8.33
N PHE A 206 -5.29 3.35 8.91
CA PHE A 206 -4.37 2.50 8.18
C PHE A 206 -4.58 1.03 8.56
N LYS A 207 -4.67 0.13 7.56
CA LYS A 207 -4.57 -1.33 7.74
C LYS A 207 -3.20 -1.77 7.29
N LEU A 208 -2.56 -2.59 8.10
CA LEU A 208 -1.25 -3.14 7.84
C LEU A 208 -1.47 -4.64 7.67
N ARG A 209 -1.42 -5.13 6.44
CA ARG A 209 -1.75 -6.51 6.10
C ARG A 209 -0.56 -7.41 6.29
N ASP A 210 -0.80 -8.59 6.87
CA ASP A 210 0.25 -9.52 7.31
C ASP A 210 1.00 -10.19 6.15
N LEU A 211 0.45 -10.19 4.94
CA LEU A 211 1.01 -10.85 3.75
C LEU A 211 1.23 -12.36 3.95
N ALA A 212 0.54 -13.00 4.92
CA ALA A 212 0.81 -14.38 5.31
C ALA A 212 0.40 -15.42 4.24
N GLU A 213 -0.48 -15.05 3.32
CA GLU A 213 -0.95 -15.90 2.21
C GLU A 213 -0.14 -15.70 0.93
N ASP A 214 0.61 -14.59 0.80
CA ASP A 214 1.38 -14.26 -0.40
C ASP A 214 2.86 -14.68 -0.26
N PRO A 215 3.34 -15.75 -0.95
CA PRO A 215 4.73 -16.16 -0.87
C PRO A 215 5.71 -15.12 -1.42
N THR A 216 5.27 -14.20 -2.29
CA THR A 216 6.14 -13.14 -2.82
C THR A 216 6.07 -11.86 -2.00
N TYR A 217 5.13 -11.73 -1.05
CA TYR A 217 4.88 -10.50 -0.28
C TYR A 217 4.58 -9.25 -1.16
N MET A 218 4.38 -9.40 -2.47
CA MET A 218 4.46 -8.31 -3.46
C MET A 218 3.14 -8.02 -4.17
N ARG A 219 2.16 -8.93 -4.14
CA ARG A 219 0.94 -8.88 -4.96
C ARG A 219 0.18 -7.58 -4.78
N GLU A 220 -0.15 -7.25 -3.53
CA GLU A 220 -1.03 -6.13 -3.22
C GLU A 220 -0.40 -4.76 -3.55
N VAL A 221 0.90 -4.62 -3.32
CA VAL A 221 1.67 -3.42 -3.69
C VAL A 221 1.80 -3.28 -5.20
N LEU A 222 2.12 -4.36 -5.92
CA LEU A 222 2.22 -4.32 -7.38
C LEU A 222 0.86 -4.05 -8.04
N TYR A 223 -0.23 -4.65 -7.53
CA TYR A 223 -1.58 -4.41 -8.04
C TYR A 223 -2.00 -2.95 -7.87
N SER A 224 -1.92 -2.40 -6.65
CA SER A 224 -2.25 -0.99 -6.38
C SER A 224 -1.39 -0.05 -7.25
N ASN A 225 -0.08 -0.32 -7.37
CA ASN A 225 0.80 0.49 -8.20
C ASN A 225 0.46 0.46 -9.69
N MET A 226 0.04 -0.67 -10.26
CA MET A 226 -0.42 -0.71 -11.66
C MET A 226 -1.77 -0.04 -11.85
N LEU A 227 -2.71 -0.19 -10.91
CA LEU A 227 -3.99 0.54 -10.93
C LEU A 227 -3.77 2.06 -10.93
N GLN A 228 -2.86 2.56 -10.09
CA GLN A 228 -2.47 3.97 -10.06
C GLN A 228 -1.81 4.42 -11.36
N ALA A 229 -0.89 3.63 -11.93
CA ALA A 229 -0.28 3.90 -13.24
C ALA A 229 -1.29 3.86 -14.40
N ALA A 230 -2.39 3.13 -14.22
CA ALA A 230 -3.56 3.15 -15.09
C ALA A 230 -4.61 4.20 -14.71
N GLY A 231 -4.35 5.09 -13.75
CA GLY A 231 -5.23 6.21 -13.40
C GLY A 231 -6.52 5.84 -12.67
N VAL A 232 -6.55 4.72 -11.95
CA VAL A 232 -7.68 4.32 -11.09
C VAL A 232 -7.50 4.87 -9.68
N GLY A 233 -8.57 5.46 -9.12
CA GLY A 233 -8.63 5.90 -7.73
C GLY A 233 -8.74 4.73 -6.76
N THR A 234 -7.62 4.09 -6.47
CA THR A 234 -7.46 2.94 -5.56
C THR A 234 -6.80 3.36 -4.24
N PRO A 235 -6.96 2.62 -3.13
CA PRO A 235 -6.09 2.78 -1.97
C PRO A 235 -4.61 2.65 -2.32
N ASN A 236 -3.79 3.50 -1.68
CA ASN A 236 -2.34 3.41 -1.78
C ASN A 236 -1.85 2.24 -0.94
N VAL A 237 -0.80 1.55 -1.42
CA VAL A 237 -0.22 0.40 -0.70
C VAL A 237 1.31 0.47 -0.74
N ILE A 238 1.97 0.33 0.42
CA ILE A 238 3.44 0.27 0.53
C ILE A 238 3.89 -0.71 1.61
N HIS A 239 5.05 -1.33 1.42
CA HIS A 239 5.73 -2.14 2.44
C HIS A 239 6.21 -1.30 3.62
N VAL A 240 5.97 -1.78 4.85
CA VAL A 240 6.43 -1.15 6.09
C VAL A 240 6.97 -2.19 7.08
N ARG A 241 8.03 -1.88 7.83
CA ARG A 241 8.40 -2.65 9.03
C ARG A 241 7.67 -2.07 10.24
N VAL A 242 7.13 -2.94 11.09
CA VAL A 242 6.38 -2.54 12.29
C VAL A 242 7.08 -3.03 13.55
N TYR A 243 7.19 -2.16 14.54
CA TYR A 243 7.64 -2.46 15.90
C TYR A 243 6.62 -1.94 16.92
N VAL A 244 6.35 -2.72 17.96
CA VAL A 244 5.51 -2.32 19.11
C VAL A 244 6.36 -2.47 20.36
N ASN A 245 6.53 -1.40 21.13
CA ASN A 245 7.36 -1.38 22.34
C ASN A 245 8.76 -2.00 22.13
N ARG A 246 9.40 -1.65 20.99
CA ARG A 246 10.71 -2.17 20.51
C ARG A 246 10.73 -3.65 20.10
N VAL A 247 9.62 -4.38 20.22
CA VAL A 247 9.47 -5.76 19.73
C VAL A 247 9.08 -5.73 18.24
N PRO A 248 9.74 -6.50 17.36
CA PRO A 248 9.37 -6.59 15.95
C PRO A 248 8.02 -7.30 15.78
N MET A 249 7.11 -6.70 15.00
CA MET A 249 5.83 -7.31 14.61
C MET A 249 5.89 -7.95 13.22
N GLY A 250 6.83 -7.51 12.37
CA GLY A 250 7.04 -8.01 11.01
C GLY A 250 6.97 -6.95 9.91
N LEU A 251 7.02 -7.43 8.67
CA LEU A 251 6.88 -6.70 7.42
C LEU A 251 5.41 -6.74 6.97
N PHE A 252 4.80 -5.60 6.68
CA PHE A 252 3.38 -5.50 6.32
C PHE A 252 3.19 -4.70 5.03
N ALA A 253 2.08 -4.92 4.33
CA ALA A 253 1.57 -3.96 3.36
C ALA A 253 0.64 -2.97 4.08
N LEU A 254 1.09 -1.72 4.25
CA LEU A 254 0.24 -0.63 4.73
C LEU A 254 -0.66 -0.15 3.60
N THR A 255 -1.95 -0.05 3.87
CA THR A 255 -2.93 0.66 3.06
C THR A 255 -3.63 1.76 3.85
N ASP A 256 -3.95 2.88 3.20
CA ASP A 256 -4.66 4.04 3.74
C ASP A 256 -6.20 3.90 3.78
N TYR A 257 -6.67 2.65 3.79
CA TYR A 257 -8.08 2.28 3.80
C TYR A 257 -8.36 1.19 4.84
N THR A 258 -9.11 1.49 5.93
CA THR A 258 -9.71 0.45 6.79
C THR A 258 -10.73 0.93 7.83
N LYS A 259 -11.81 0.15 8.02
CA LYS A 259 -12.76 0.28 9.14
C LYS A 259 -12.11 -0.08 10.49
N ILE A 260 -12.20 0.74 11.54
CA ILE A 260 -11.58 0.52 12.86
C ILE A 260 -12.62 0.64 13.98
N GLY A 261 -12.92 -0.48 14.64
CA GLY A 261 -13.84 -0.52 15.78
C GLY A 261 -15.21 0.08 15.48
N SER A 262 -15.65 0.99 16.34
CA SER A 262 -16.87 1.79 16.19
C SER A 262 -16.59 3.23 15.71
N LEU A 263 -15.41 3.51 15.15
CA LEU A 263 -15.10 4.82 14.58
C LEU A 263 -15.97 5.04 13.33
N GLN A 264 -16.53 6.24 13.23
CA GLN A 264 -17.38 6.67 12.12
C GLN A 264 -16.55 7.47 11.11
N ASN A 265 -17.12 7.69 9.92
CA ASN A 265 -16.57 8.57 8.88
C ASN A 265 -15.18 8.15 8.39
N ILE A 266 -14.91 6.85 8.36
CA ILE A 266 -13.67 6.27 7.86
C ILE A 266 -13.63 6.37 6.34
N TRP A 267 -14.75 6.04 5.71
CA TRP A 267 -14.95 6.17 4.27
C TRP A 267 -14.94 7.62 3.80
N GLU A 268 -15.39 8.54 4.65
CA GLU A 268 -15.24 9.98 4.43
C GLU A 268 -13.77 10.40 4.33
N ASN A 269 -12.90 9.92 5.22
CA ASN A 269 -11.46 10.23 5.16
C ASN A 269 -10.80 9.67 3.87
N PHE A 270 -11.23 8.49 3.42
CA PHE A 270 -10.76 7.95 2.13
C PHE A 270 -11.23 8.81 0.95
N ALA A 271 -12.52 9.11 0.87
CA ALA A 271 -13.09 9.94 -0.20
C ALA A 271 -12.48 11.35 -0.22
N VAL A 272 -12.27 11.98 0.94
CA VAL A 272 -11.57 13.26 1.05
C VAL A 272 -10.16 13.19 0.47
N SER A 273 -9.38 12.17 0.86
CA SER A 273 -7.98 12.03 0.45
C SER A 273 -7.79 11.56 -1.01
N HIS A 274 -8.74 10.81 -1.59
CA HIS A 274 -8.61 10.25 -2.94
C HIS A 274 -9.50 10.93 -4.00
N PHE A 275 -10.64 11.53 -3.64
CA PHE A 275 -11.59 12.13 -4.58
C PHE A 275 -11.68 13.66 -4.51
N HIS A 276 -11.19 14.28 -3.43
CA HIS A 276 -11.30 15.72 -3.16
C HIS A 276 -9.97 16.38 -2.74
N GLY A 277 -8.82 15.87 -3.20
CA GLY A 277 -7.53 16.53 -3.00
C GLY A 277 -7.05 16.66 -1.54
N GLY A 278 -7.67 15.93 -0.60
CA GLY A 278 -7.40 16.04 0.84
C GLY A 278 -8.24 17.07 1.59
N LYS A 279 -9.17 17.78 0.94
CA LYS A 279 -10.10 18.71 1.61
C LYS A 279 -11.50 18.67 1.00
N PHE A 280 -12.52 18.48 1.84
CA PHE A 280 -13.91 18.58 1.43
C PHE A 280 -14.71 19.32 2.51
N ASP A 281 -15.44 20.37 2.11
CA ASP A 281 -16.24 21.21 3.02
C ASP A 281 -17.72 20.76 3.09
N GLY A 282 -18.06 19.60 2.50
CA GLY A 282 -19.38 18.97 2.55
C GLY A 282 -19.35 17.65 3.35
N GLN A 283 -20.50 16.98 3.46
CA GLN A 283 -20.58 15.63 4.03
C GLN A 283 -20.37 14.58 2.94
N ILE A 284 -19.49 13.61 3.19
CA ILE A 284 -19.43 12.41 2.36
C ILE A 284 -20.62 11.52 2.71
N VAL A 285 -21.53 11.37 1.75
CA VAL A 285 -22.68 10.47 1.82
C VAL A 285 -22.53 9.38 0.76
N ASN A 286 -23.18 8.23 0.96
CA ASN A 286 -23.24 7.16 -0.05
C ASN A 286 -21.88 6.59 -0.49
N TRP A 287 -21.15 6.05 0.48
CA TRP A 287 -20.07 5.08 0.29
C TRP A 287 -20.55 3.67 0.65
N PHE A 288 -20.03 2.62 0.01
CA PHE A 288 -20.23 1.24 0.41
C PHE A 288 -18.94 0.41 0.29
N ASP A 289 -18.59 -0.31 1.35
CA ASP A 289 -17.64 -1.43 1.34
C ASP A 289 -18.39 -2.68 0.84
N CYS A 290 -17.93 -3.30 -0.24
CA CYS A 290 -18.68 -4.30 -0.99
C CYS A 290 -18.02 -5.68 -0.90
N GLY A 291 -18.58 -6.53 -0.04
CA GLY A 291 -18.20 -7.93 0.13
C GLY A 291 -19.06 -8.89 -0.67
N THR A 292 -18.72 -10.19 -0.57
CA THR A 292 -19.36 -11.31 -1.27
C THR A 292 -20.89 -11.21 -1.33
N GLY A 293 -21.42 -11.07 -2.54
CA GLY A 293 -22.85 -10.96 -2.81
C GLY A 293 -23.33 -9.57 -3.24
N ALA A 294 -22.42 -8.58 -3.28
CA ALA A 294 -22.65 -7.25 -3.84
C ALA A 294 -22.73 -7.27 -5.38
N ASP A 295 -23.68 -8.05 -5.91
CA ASP A 295 -23.74 -8.44 -7.32
C ASP A 295 -24.24 -7.35 -8.30
N PHE A 296 -24.97 -6.33 -7.84
CA PHE A 296 -25.74 -5.37 -8.66
C PHE A 296 -26.94 -5.96 -9.42
N VAL A 297 -27.39 -7.18 -9.09
CA VAL A 297 -28.59 -7.76 -9.71
C VAL A 297 -29.84 -7.08 -9.15
N TYR A 298 -30.66 -6.48 -10.01
CA TYR A 298 -31.93 -5.89 -9.61
C TYR A 298 -32.92 -6.95 -9.08
N LYS A 299 -33.23 -6.86 -7.78
CA LYS A 299 -34.09 -7.80 -7.02
C LYS A 299 -35.45 -7.20 -6.66
N GLY A 300 -35.78 -6.02 -7.21
CA GLY A 300 -37.01 -5.27 -6.93
C GLY A 300 -36.81 -4.09 -5.97
N GLU A 301 -37.91 -3.50 -5.51
CA GLU A 301 -37.91 -2.30 -4.64
C GLU A 301 -37.59 -2.60 -3.16
N ASN A 302 -37.56 -3.88 -2.76
CA ASN A 302 -37.28 -4.22 -1.37
C ASN A 302 -35.77 -4.19 -1.10
N HIS A 303 -35.31 -3.14 -0.43
CA HIS A 303 -33.89 -2.95 -0.07
C HIS A 303 -33.29 -4.15 0.68
N THR A 304 -34.05 -4.83 1.54
CA THR A 304 -33.56 -6.00 2.31
C THR A 304 -33.23 -7.23 1.46
N MET A 305 -33.42 -7.18 0.14
CA MET A 305 -33.01 -8.24 -0.80
C MET A 305 -31.57 -8.06 -1.29
N TYR A 306 -30.99 -6.88 -1.11
CA TYR A 306 -29.61 -6.57 -1.46
C TYR A 306 -28.72 -6.85 -0.25
N VAL A 307 -27.55 -7.46 -0.49
CA VAL A 307 -26.64 -7.94 0.55
C VAL A 307 -25.20 -7.71 0.12
N GLY A 308 -24.26 -7.73 1.06
CA GLY A 308 -22.84 -7.49 0.78
C GLY A 308 -22.44 -6.01 0.69
N TYR A 309 -23.38 -5.08 0.87
CA TYR A 309 -23.16 -3.63 0.83
C TYR A 309 -23.09 -3.06 2.27
N GLU A 310 -21.89 -2.83 2.82
CA GLU A 310 -21.70 -2.26 4.16
C GLU A 310 -21.40 -0.75 4.13
N ASN A 311 -21.99 0.01 5.05
CA ASN A 311 -21.64 1.42 5.33
C ASN A 311 -21.23 1.56 6.81
N ASP A 312 -20.36 2.53 7.15
CA ASP A 312 -19.88 2.79 8.53
C ASP A 312 -20.64 3.92 9.25
N ASN A 313 -21.47 4.69 8.53
CA ASN A 313 -22.30 5.77 9.03
C ASN A 313 -23.81 5.44 8.85
N PRO A 314 -24.49 4.96 9.89
CA PRO A 314 -25.90 4.58 9.83
C PRO A 314 -26.88 5.76 9.79
N ILE A 315 -26.39 7.01 9.83
CA ILE A 315 -27.24 8.23 9.83
C ILE A 315 -27.47 8.75 8.41
N THR A 316 -26.51 8.56 7.50
CA THR A 316 -26.55 9.08 6.12
C THR A 316 -26.77 8.00 5.06
N TRP A 317 -26.92 6.74 5.47
CA TRP A 317 -27.04 5.59 4.58
C TRP A 317 -28.50 5.23 4.27
N ASN A 318 -28.80 4.99 2.99
CA ASN A 318 -30.01 4.30 2.55
C ASN A 318 -29.67 3.32 1.40
N GLU A 319 -29.87 2.02 1.60
CA GLU A 319 -29.74 1.00 0.53
C GLU A 319 -30.66 1.28 -0.67
N GLN A 320 -31.77 2.01 -0.46
CA GLN A 320 -32.68 2.40 -1.53
C GLN A 320 -32.01 3.30 -2.58
N ASP A 321 -30.92 4.01 -2.23
CA ASP A 321 -30.17 4.84 -3.17
C ASP A 321 -29.42 4.00 -4.22
N LEU A 322 -29.20 2.70 -3.98
CA LEU A 322 -28.64 1.76 -4.94
C LEU A 322 -29.69 1.13 -5.87
N ILE A 323 -30.96 1.08 -5.46
CA ILE A 323 -32.04 0.46 -6.24
C ILE A 323 -32.21 1.09 -7.64
N PRO A 324 -32.14 2.43 -7.82
CA PRO A 324 -32.07 3.05 -9.15
C PRO A 324 -30.89 2.55 -10.00
N VAL A 325 -29.70 2.41 -9.42
CA VAL A 325 -28.48 1.95 -10.10
C VAL A 325 -28.70 0.53 -10.65
N PHE A 326 -29.19 -0.38 -9.81
CA PHE A 326 -29.45 -1.77 -10.20
C PHE A 326 -30.54 -1.85 -11.29
N ARG A 327 -31.60 -1.04 -11.18
CA ARG A 327 -32.71 -0.99 -12.15
C ARG A 327 -32.27 -0.45 -13.51
N GLU A 328 -31.48 0.62 -13.54
CA GLU A 328 -30.94 1.21 -14.77
C GLU A 328 -29.98 0.23 -15.47
N LEU A 329 -29.07 -0.37 -14.71
CA LEU A 329 -28.15 -1.41 -15.19
C LEU A 329 -28.92 -2.60 -15.80
N ALA A 330 -29.95 -3.10 -15.09
CA ALA A 330 -30.81 -4.18 -15.56
C ALA A 330 -31.63 -3.81 -16.82
N ASN A 331 -31.78 -2.53 -17.14
CA ASN A 331 -32.46 -2.05 -18.35
C ASN A 331 -31.53 -1.91 -19.57
N ILE A 332 -30.20 -2.06 -19.41
CA ILE A 332 -29.26 -1.96 -20.55
C ILE A 332 -29.58 -3.00 -21.62
N LYS A 333 -29.49 -4.31 -21.30
CA LYS A 333 -29.89 -5.43 -22.20
C LYS A 333 -29.37 -5.31 -23.66
N GLY A 334 -28.13 -4.86 -23.84
CA GLY A 334 -27.53 -4.62 -25.17
C GLY A 334 -27.95 -3.32 -25.88
N SER A 335 -28.78 -2.48 -25.26
CA SER A 335 -29.20 -1.17 -25.77
C SER A 335 -28.14 -0.09 -25.52
N GLU A 336 -27.54 0.43 -26.59
CA GLU A 336 -26.54 1.50 -26.48
C GLU A 336 -27.10 2.79 -25.84
N PRO A 337 -28.29 3.32 -26.19
CA PRO A 337 -28.84 4.49 -25.51
C PRO A 337 -29.05 4.31 -24.00
N ALA A 338 -29.37 3.10 -23.54
CA ALA A 338 -29.54 2.81 -22.12
C ALA A 338 -28.19 2.75 -21.37
N ALA A 339 -27.17 2.13 -21.99
CA ALA A 339 -25.81 2.14 -21.44
C ALA A 339 -25.19 3.54 -21.43
N ASP A 340 -25.40 4.32 -22.50
CA ASP A 340 -25.01 5.73 -22.58
C ASP A 340 -25.62 6.54 -21.45
N ALA A 341 -26.93 6.40 -21.21
CA ALA A 341 -27.60 7.06 -20.10
C ALA A 341 -27.03 6.65 -18.72
N PHE A 342 -26.80 5.35 -18.51
CA PHE A 342 -26.23 4.81 -17.27
C PHE A 342 -24.82 5.38 -16.99
N VAL A 343 -23.91 5.35 -17.96
CA VAL A 343 -22.54 5.85 -17.70
C VAL A 343 -22.41 7.37 -17.75
N THR A 344 -23.34 8.06 -18.41
CA THR A 344 -23.35 9.52 -18.46
C THR A 344 -23.85 10.11 -17.15
N ASN A 345 -24.85 9.50 -16.51
CA ASN A 345 -25.55 10.09 -15.36
C ASN A 345 -25.31 9.35 -14.03
N THR A 346 -25.02 8.05 -14.06
CA THR A 346 -25.13 7.18 -12.88
C THR A 346 -23.79 6.59 -12.46
N PHE A 347 -22.97 6.08 -13.39
CA PHE A 347 -21.72 5.38 -13.04
C PHE A 347 -20.53 5.81 -13.89
N ASP A 348 -19.35 5.99 -13.30
CA ASP A 348 -18.13 6.29 -14.04
C ASP A 348 -17.59 5.05 -14.78
N VAL A 349 -17.63 5.09 -16.11
CA VAL A 349 -17.23 3.97 -16.96
C VAL A 349 -15.75 3.63 -16.90
N GLU A 350 -14.86 4.61 -16.72
CA GLU A 350 -13.42 4.34 -16.68
C GLU A 350 -13.04 3.59 -15.40
N SER A 351 -13.65 3.95 -14.26
CA SER A 351 -13.49 3.24 -12.99
C SER A 351 -13.90 1.77 -13.08
N ILE A 352 -14.99 1.46 -13.79
CA ILE A 352 -15.41 0.08 -14.09
C ILE A 352 -14.38 -0.57 -15.03
N MET A 353 -14.21 -0.03 -16.24
CA MET A 353 -13.46 -0.70 -17.31
C MET A 353 -12.01 -0.99 -16.92
N ARG A 354 -11.32 -0.05 -16.28
CA ARG A 354 -9.92 -0.23 -15.88
C ARG A 354 -9.79 -1.26 -14.75
N SER A 355 -10.64 -1.20 -13.72
CA SER A 355 -10.64 -2.18 -12.63
C SER A 355 -10.92 -3.61 -13.14
N MET A 356 -11.91 -3.75 -14.04
CA MET A 356 -12.29 -5.03 -14.64
C MET A 356 -11.20 -5.60 -15.57
N VAL A 357 -10.40 -4.75 -16.22
CA VAL A 357 -9.20 -5.17 -16.97
C VAL A 357 -8.16 -5.75 -16.02
N PHE A 358 -7.91 -5.12 -14.87
CA PHE A 358 -6.93 -5.61 -13.89
C PHE A 358 -7.35 -6.91 -13.22
N GLU A 359 -8.63 -7.06 -12.83
CA GLU A 359 -9.12 -8.32 -12.26
C GLU A 359 -8.93 -9.50 -13.23
N TYR A 360 -9.19 -9.30 -14.54
CA TYR A 360 -8.93 -10.31 -15.57
C TYR A 360 -7.43 -10.62 -15.76
N LEU A 361 -6.59 -9.58 -15.88
CA LEU A 361 -5.17 -9.74 -16.17
C LEU A 361 -4.42 -10.42 -15.02
N THR A 362 -4.72 -10.02 -13.79
CA THR A 362 -4.15 -10.61 -12.58
C THR A 362 -4.84 -11.91 -12.19
N GLY A 363 -6.07 -12.15 -12.64
CA GLY A 363 -6.89 -13.28 -12.21
C GLY A 363 -7.30 -13.22 -10.75
N SER A 364 -7.79 -12.06 -10.30
CA SER A 364 -8.45 -11.93 -8.99
C SER A 364 -9.75 -12.73 -9.00
N TRP A 365 -9.72 -13.90 -8.37
CA TRP A 365 -10.88 -14.80 -8.29
C TRP A 365 -11.84 -14.43 -7.16
N ASP A 366 -11.34 -13.70 -6.17
CA ASP A 366 -12.07 -13.10 -5.05
C ASP A 366 -12.64 -11.71 -5.37
N GLY A 367 -12.27 -11.13 -6.51
CA GLY A 367 -12.79 -9.86 -7.02
C GLY A 367 -14.24 -9.91 -7.53
N TYR A 368 -14.69 -8.80 -8.11
CA TYR A 368 -16.09 -8.64 -8.52
C TYR A 368 -16.52 -9.63 -9.60
N TRP A 369 -15.66 -9.90 -10.60
CA TRP A 369 -15.98 -10.77 -11.73
C TRP A 369 -16.48 -12.16 -11.34
N LEU A 370 -15.86 -12.80 -10.34
CA LEU A 370 -16.08 -14.21 -10.01
C LEU A 370 -16.69 -14.43 -8.61
N SER A 371 -16.45 -13.51 -7.68
CA SER A 371 -16.94 -13.59 -6.29
C SER A 371 -17.91 -12.48 -5.88
N SER A 372 -18.10 -11.46 -6.72
CA SER A 372 -18.89 -10.26 -6.38
C SER A 372 -18.50 -9.67 -5.01
N SER A 373 -17.19 -9.50 -4.80
CA SER A 373 -16.55 -9.07 -3.54
C SER A 373 -15.33 -8.19 -3.83
N ASN A 374 -14.71 -7.65 -2.77
CA ASN A 374 -13.40 -6.98 -2.79
C ASN A 374 -13.37 -5.70 -3.64
N PHE A 375 -14.44 -4.93 -3.56
CA PHE A 375 -14.50 -3.57 -4.09
C PHE A 375 -15.24 -2.66 -3.11
N ALA A 376 -15.24 -1.37 -3.41
CA ALA A 376 -16.09 -0.38 -2.79
C ALA A 376 -16.76 0.46 -3.88
N ILE A 377 -17.87 1.12 -3.54
CA ILE A 377 -18.48 2.12 -4.40
C ILE A 377 -18.69 3.43 -3.66
N TYR A 378 -18.54 4.52 -4.39
CA TYR A 378 -18.64 5.88 -3.87
C TYR A 378 -19.44 6.77 -4.81
N LYS A 379 -20.49 7.42 -4.29
CA LYS A 379 -21.21 8.44 -5.04
C LYS A 379 -20.58 9.82 -4.84
N ASP A 380 -19.81 10.25 -5.82
CA ASP A 380 -19.15 11.55 -5.81
C ASP A 380 -20.17 12.70 -5.93
N PRO A 381 -20.29 13.61 -4.96
CA PRO A 381 -21.27 14.69 -4.98
C PRO A 381 -20.93 15.78 -6.01
N GLN A 382 -19.71 15.83 -6.55
CA GLN A 382 -19.33 16.79 -7.58
C GLN A 382 -19.83 16.39 -8.98
N THR A 383 -19.70 15.12 -9.33
CA THR A 383 -20.18 14.57 -10.62
C THR A 383 -21.56 13.91 -10.54
N ASN A 384 -22.07 13.67 -9.33
CA ASN A 384 -23.26 12.86 -9.00
C ASN A 384 -23.17 11.39 -9.49
N LYS A 385 -21.98 10.90 -9.85
CA LYS A 385 -21.74 9.53 -10.31
C LYS A 385 -21.21 8.62 -9.21
N TRP A 386 -21.55 7.35 -9.33
CA TRP A 386 -20.88 6.26 -8.64
C TRP A 386 -19.53 5.93 -9.29
N PHE A 387 -18.53 5.63 -8.47
CA PHE A 387 -17.22 5.13 -8.88
C PHE A 387 -16.99 3.73 -8.32
N PHE A 388 -16.36 2.85 -9.10
CA PHE A 388 -15.91 1.52 -8.67
C PHE A 388 -14.47 1.62 -8.16
N ILE A 389 -14.24 1.14 -6.95
CA ILE A 389 -12.96 1.28 -6.24
C ILE A 389 -12.51 -0.12 -5.85
N PRO A 390 -11.59 -0.74 -6.59
CA PRO A 390 -11.12 -2.09 -6.29
C PRO A 390 -10.30 -2.08 -4.99
N GLN A 391 -10.31 -3.16 -4.22
CA GLN A 391 -9.53 -3.33 -2.99
C GLN A 391 -9.15 -4.80 -2.77
N ASP A 392 -8.36 -5.09 -1.73
CA ASP A 392 -8.09 -6.46 -1.24
C ASP A 392 -7.47 -7.38 -2.34
N PHE A 393 -6.21 -7.12 -2.70
CA PHE A 393 -5.57 -7.63 -3.93
C PHE A 393 -4.63 -8.84 -3.75
N ASP A 394 -4.67 -9.55 -2.63
CA ASP A 394 -3.71 -10.62 -2.35
C ASP A 394 -3.99 -11.94 -3.09
N LEU A 395 -5.23 -12.27 -3.43
CA LEU A 395 -5.56 -13.56 -4.08
C LEU A 395 -5.52 -13.48 -5.62
N THR A 396 -4.32 -13.14 -6.10
CA THR A 396 -4.06 -12.73 -7.49
C THR A 396 -2.84 -13.48 -8.09
N TRP A 397 -2.57 -13.35 -9.39
CA TRP A 397 -1.55 -14.10 -10.14
C TRP A 397 -1.57 -15.62 -9.84
N GLY A 398 -2.75 -16.25 -9.97
CA GLY A 398 -2.89 -17.71 -9.82
C GLY A 398 -2.61 -18.27 -8.42
N LEU A 399 -2.70 -17.44 -7.38
CA LEU A 399 -2.59 -17.84 -5.98
C LEU A 399 -3.93 -18.43 -5.49
N LEU A 400 -3.88 -19.55 -4.76
CA LEU A 400 -5.04 -20.25 -4.18
C LEU A 400 -6.14 -20.65 -5.19
N THR A 401 -5.83 -20.77 -6.49
CA THR A 401 -6.81 -21.19 -7.51
C THR A 401 -6.18 -22.00 -8.65
N ASP A 402 -6.85 -23.08 -9.06
CA ASP A 402 -6.56 -23.90 -10.25
C ASP A 402 -7.48 -23.55 -11.44
N LEU A 403 -8.63 -22.93 -11.16
CA LEU A 403 -9.63 -22.50 -12.13
C LEU A 403 -9.13 -21.39 -13.07
N GLN A 404 -8.01 -20.75 -12.75
CA GLN A 404 -7.38 -19.74 -13.58
C GLN A 404 -5.99 -20.15 -14.06
N ILE A 405 -5.80 -20.07 -15.38
CA ILE A 405 -4.50 -20.26 -16.04
C ILE A 405 -4.09 -18.99 -16.80
N PRO A 406 -2.79 -18.70 -16.93
CA PRO A 406 -2.31 -17.51 -17.66
C PRO A 406 -2.87 -17.41 -19.08
N ALA A 407 -3.02 -18.54 -19.78
CA ALA A 407 -3.48 -18.60 -21.17
C ALA A 407 -5.01 -18.38 -21.36
N LEU A 408 -5.78 -18.18 -20.28
CA LEU A 408 -7.24 -18.02 -20.37
C LEU A 408 -7.59 -16.68 -21.04
N ARG A 409 -8.42 -16.73 -22.09
CA ARG A 409 -8.90 -15.54 -22.82
C ARG A 409 -10.00 -14.80 -22.08
N TYR A 410 -10.17 -13.50 -22.34
CA TYR A 410 -11.13 -12.68 -21.59
C TYR A 410 -12.59 -13.10 -21.81
N GLU A 411 -12.98 -13.59 -23.00
CA GLU A 411 -14.36 -14.04 -23.24
C GLU A 411 -14.67 -15.37 -22.54
N ALA A 412 -13.64 -16.13 -22.14
CA ALA A 412 -13.78 -17.32 -21.31
C ALA A 412 -13.85 -16.93 -19.83
N TYR A 413 -13.08 -15.92 -19.40
CA TYR A 413 -13.20 -15.31 -18.08
C TYR A 413 -14.58 -14.68 -17.85
N GLU A 414 -15.11 -13.95 -18.84
CA GLU A 414 -16.46 -13.38 -18.84
C GLU A 414 -17.56 -14.44 -18.64
N LYS A 415 -17.31 -15.69 -19.07
CA LYS A 415 -18.23 -16.83 -18.93
C LYS A 415 -17.99 -17.67 -17.67
N ALA A 416 -16.93 -17.40 -16.91
CA ALA A 416 -16.60 -18.13 -15.68
C ALA A 416 -17.36 -17.62 -14.44
N GLN A 417 -18.25 -16.64 -14.58
CA GLN A 417 -19.15 -16.22 -13.51
C GLN A 417 -20.02 -17.40 -13.05
N GLY A 418 -20.37 -17.45 -11.76
CA GLY A 418 -21.06 -18.61 -11.19
C GLY A 418 -20.17 -19.81 -10.83
N THR A 419 -18.86 -19.79 -11.15
CA THR A 419 -17.96 -20.94 -10.88
C THR A 419 -17.28 -20.91 -9.51
N ILE A 420 -16.89 -19.72 -9.02
CA ILE A 420 -16.31 -19.52 -7.68
C ILE A 420 -17.42 -19.27 -6.65
N SER A 421 -18.32 -18.33 -6.98
CA SER A 421 -19.48 -17.98 -6.15
C SER A 421 -20.77 -18.14 -6.94
N ASN A 422 -21.91 -18.29 -6.26
CA ASN A 422 -23.23 -18.34 -6.91
C ASN A 422 -23.75 -16.96 -7.38
N TYR A 423 -22.88 -15.95 -7.42
CA TYR A 423 -23.21 -14.58 -7.85
C TYR A 423 -22.79 -14.34 -9.30
N SER A 424 -23.23 -13.20 -9.84
CA SER A 424 -22.92 -12.75 -11.20
C SER A 424 -22.43 -11.31 -11.17
N ALA A 425 -21.81 -10.85 -12.26
CA ALA A 425 -21.27 -9.50 -12.39
C ALA A 425 -21.99 -8.69 -13.50
N PRO A 426 -23.28 -8.34 -13.33
CA PRO A 426 -24.05 -7.50 -14.26
C PRO A 426 -23.45 -6.12 -14.52
N LEU A 427 -22.67 -5.52 -13.60
CA LEU A 427 -22.10 -4.17 -13.80
C LEU A 427 -21.20 -4.11 -15.03
N ILE A 428 -20.38 -5.15 -15.22
CA ILE A 428 -19.51 -5.27 -16.40
C ILE A 428 -20.22 -6.00 -17.55
N THR A 429 -20.92 -7.12 -17.30
CA THR A 429 -21.51 -7.91 -18.39
C THR A 429 -22.62 -7.21 -19.14
N SER A 430 -23.43 -6.37 -18.47
CA SER A 430 -24.48 -5.59 -19.15
C SER A 430 -23.87 -4.55 -20.10
N LEU A 431 -22.72 -3.97 -19.74
CA LEU A 431 -21.96 -3.07 -20.61
C LEU A 431 -21.30 -3.83 -21.76
N LEU A 432 -20.69 -4.99 -21.52
CA LEU A 432 -20.05 -5.80 -22.57
C LEU A 432 -21.05 -6.43 -23.58
N GLN A 433 -22.35 -6.43 -23.29
CA GLN A 433 -23.39 -6.74 -24.29
C GLN A 433 -23.56 -5.63 -25.35
N VAL A 434 -23.11 -4.41 -25.07
CA VAL A 434 -23.18 -3.26 -25.99
C VAL A 434 -21.85 -3.14 -26.77
N PRO A 435 -21.85 -3.19 -28.11
CA PRO A 435 -20.61 -3.20 -28.90
C PRO A 435 -19.65 -2.04 -28.62
N LYS A 436 -20.16 -0.83 -28.39
CA LYS A 436 -19.39 0.36 -28.00
C LYS A 436 -18.57 0.15 -26.73
N TYR A 437 -19.18 -0.42 -25.69
CA TYR A 437 -18.53 -0.61 -24.39
C TYR A 437 -17.64 -1.86 -24.36
N ARG A 438 -17.96 -2.91 -25.14
CA ARG A 438 -17.00 -3.99 -25.41
C ARG A 438 -15.75 -3.46 -26.12
N THR A 439 -15.91 -2.61 -27.14
CA THR A 439 -14.78 -1.97 -27.83
C THR A 439 -13.94 -1.11 -26.89
N LEU A 440 -14.57 -0.41 -25.94
CA LEU A 440 -13.87 0.35 -24.90
C LEU A 440 -13.07 -0.56 -23.96
N PHE A 441 -13.68 -1.61 -23.43
CA PHE A 441 -13.01 -2.61 -22.58
C PHE A 441 -11.81 -3.24 -23.30
N GLU A 442 -12.00 -3.72 -24.52
CA GLU A 442 -10.95 -4.32 -25.33
C GLU A 442 -9.83 -3.32 -25.63
N THR A 443 -10.14 -2.04 -25.83
CA THR A 443 -9.14 -0.99 -26.02
C THR A 443 -8.31 -0.78 -24.76
N ARG A 444 -8.95 -0.66 -23.59
CA ARG A 444 -8.24 -0.59 -22.29
C ARG A 444 -7.39 -1.83 -22.04
N LEU A 445 -7.89 -3.02 -22.36
CA LEU A 445 -7.18 -4.29 -22.21
C LEU A 445 -5.95 -4.37 -23.11
N LYS A 446 -6.09 -4.06 -24.40
CA LYS A 446 -4.98 -4.02 -25.36
C LYS A 446 -3.92 -3.04 -24.89
N ASP A 447 -4.28 -1.77 -24.68
CA ASP A 447 -3.34 -0.71 -24.29
C ASP A 447 -2.60 -1.04 -22.98
N THR A 448 -3.31 -1.62 -21.99
CA THR A 448 -2.72 -2.08 -20.73
C THR A 448 -1.69 -3.19 -20.95
N VAL A 449 -2.01 -4.23 -21.75
CA VAL A 449 -1.04 -5.29 -22.07
C VAL A 449 0.11 -4.75 -22.92
N GLN A 450 -0.16 -3.85 -23.87
CA GLN A 450 0.87 -3.35 -24.77
C GLN A 450 1.98 -2.61 -24.02
N ARG A 451 1.65 -1.89 -22.94
CA ARG A 451 2.62 -1.00 -22.26
C ARG A 451 2.94 -1.37 -20.83
N LEU A 452 1.96 -1.84 -20.05
CA LEU A 452 2.06 -1.97 -18.59
C LEU A 452 2.10 -3.43 -18.10
N PHE A 453 1.13 -4.25 -18.49
CA PHE A 453 1.01 -5.65 -18.07
C PHE A 453 1.66 -6.59 -19.09
N ASN A 454 2.99 -6.57 -19.15
CA ASN A 454 3.80 -7.43 -20.01
C ASN A 454 5.19 -7.70 -19.37
N PRO A 455 5.97 -8.69 -19.87
CA PRO A 455 7.25 -9.06 -19.26
C PRO A 455 8.30 -7.94 -19.24
N VAL A 456 8.21 -6.92 -20.10
CA VAL A 456 9.20 -5.84 -20.18
C VAL A 456 8.94 -4.80 -19.09
N ALA A 457 7.69 -4.34 -18.96
CA ALA A 457 7.31 -3.35 -17.97
C ALA A 457 7.12 -3.96 -16.56
N PHE A 458 6.53 -5.15 -16.45
CA PHE A 458 6.30 -5.79 -15.16
C PHE A 458 7.60 -6.25 -14.51
N ASN A 459 8.40 -7.05 -15.22
CA ASN A 459 9.59 -7.67 -14.63
C ASN A 459 10.64 -6.62 -14.22
N ARG A 460 10.68 -5.46 -14.91
CA ARG A 460 11.52 -4.31 -14.53
C ARG A 460 11.24 -3.84 -13.09
N ARG A 461 9.96 -3.78 -12.67
CA ARG A 461 9.60 -3.35 -11.31
C ARG A 461 9.49 -4.51 -10.32
N SER A 462 8.96 -5.66 -10.71
CA SER A 462 8.86 -6.82 -9.81
C SER A 462 10.25 -7.30 -9.37
N ASN A 463 11.21 -7.44 -10.29
CA ASN A 463 12.56 -7.90 -9.94
C ASN A 463 13.31 -6.90 -9.05
N ALA A 464 13.12 -5.58 -9.27
CA ALA A 464 13.71 -4.54 -8.42
C ALA A 464 13.12 -4.54 -7.00
N LEU A 465 11.79 -4.73 -6.89
CA LEU A 465 11.11 -4.84 -5.60
C LEU A 465 11.49 -6.13 -4.86
N HIS A 466 11.62 -7.26 -5.58
CA HIS A 466 12.04 -8.54 -5.03
C HIS A 466 13.45 -8.49 -4.44
N ALA A 467 14.41 -7.94 -5.19
CA ALA A 467 15.78 -7.75 -4.71
C ALA A 467 15.85 -6.89 -3.43
N ARG A 468 15.00 -5.86 -3.33
CA ARG A 468 14.90 -4.99 -2.15
C ARG A 468 14.23 -5.67 -0.94
N LEU A 469 13.25 -6.53 -1.18
CA LEU A 469 12.48 -7.18 -0.11
C LEU A 469 13.17 -8.42 0.49
N LEU A 470 14.23 -8.95 -0.13
CA LEU A 470 14.88 -10.18 0.36
C LEU A 470 15.32 -10.09 1.82
N GLU A 471 16.04 -9.03 2.22
CA GLU A 471 16.46 -8.84 3.62
C GLU A 471 15.28 -8.55 4.57
N GLU A 472 14.18 -8.02 4.03
CA GLU A 472 12.96 -7.73 4.79
C GLU A 472 12.16 -9.00 5.09
N VAL A 473 12.06 -9.91 4.12
CA VAL A 473 11.36 -11.20 4.26
C VAL A 473 12.17 -12.17 5.10
N GLU A 474 13.50 -12.20 4.96
CA GLU A 474 14.39 -12.93 5.87
C GLU A 474 14.22 -12.48 7.32
N TRP A 475 14.22 -11.16 7.55
CA TRP A 475 13.96 -10.58 8.88
C TRP A 475 12.53 -10.84 9.39
N ASP A 476 11.52 -10.76 8.52
CA ASP A 476 10.11 -11.01 8.89
C ASP A 476 9.91 -12.47 9.33
N LEU A 477 10.45 -13.42 8.59
CA LEU A 477 10.31 -14.86 8.89
C LEU A 477 11.14 -15.29 10.10
N ALA A 478 12.26 -14.63 10.39
CA ALA A 478 13.03 -14.82 11.61
C ALA A 478 12.42 -14.13 12.85
N SER A 479 11.50 -13.17 12.66
CA SER A 479 10.91 -12.42 13.78
C SER A 479 9.88 -13.24 14.58
N PRO A 480 9.79 -13.06 15.91
CA PRO A 480 8.83 -13.75 16.75
C PRO A 480 7.38 -13.56 16.29
N ARG A 481 6.54 -14.57 16.50
CA ARG A 481 5.09 -14.49 16.26
C ARG A 481 4.39 -14.38 17.62
N LEU A 482 3.86 -13.19 17.91
CA LEU A 482 3.34 -12.84 19.25
C LEU A 482 1.88 -13.25 19.49
N HIS A 483 1.15 -13.65 18.43
CA HIS A 483 -0.26 -13.97 18.51
C HIS A 483 -0.51 -15.47 18.33
N PRO A 484 -1.53 -16.06 18.99
CA PRO A 484 -1.99 -17.40 18.67
C PRO A 484 -2.56 -17.45 17.24
N GLY A 485 -2.25 -18.50 16.50
CA GLY A 485 -2.73 -18.73 15.14
C GLY A 485 -1.93 -19.81 14.41
N LYS A 486 -2.24 -20.03 13.13
CA LYS A 486 -1.45 -20.90 12.25
C LYS A 486 -0.02 -20.32 12.09
N PRO A 487 1.05 -21.15 12.10
CA PRO A 487 2.39 -20.69 11.75
C PRO A 487 2.41 -20.18 10.30
N ASN A 488 3.40 -19.37 9.92
CA ASN A 488 3.52 -18.91 8.53
C ASN A 488 3.61 -20.11 7.58
N ALA A 489 2.88 -20.09 6.47
CA ALA A 489 2.99 -21.15 5.47
C ALA A 489 4.37 -21.10 4.78
N TRP A 490 4.82 -19.90 4.42
CA TRP A 490 5.95 -19.70 3.50
C TRP A 490 7.30 -19.58 4.21
N VAL A 491 8.36 -19.99 3.51
CA VAL A 491 9.78 -19.87 3.87
C VAL A 491 10.50 -18.92 2.92
N VAL A 492 11.73 -18.51 3.25
CA VAL A 492 12.51 -17.57 2.42
C VAL A 492 12.73 -18.09 1.00
N ASP A 493 12.89 -19.41 0.82
CA ASP A 493 13.07 -20.00 -0.51
C ASP A 493 11.83 -19.88 -1.39
N ASP A 494 10.62 -19.92 -0.81
CA ASP A 494 9.36 -19.66 -1.55
C ASP A 494 9.38 -18.23 -2.12
N PHE A 495 9.78 -17.24 -1.32
CA PHE A 495 9.96 -15.87 -1.77
C PHE A 495 11.02 -15.76 -2.88
N ARG A 496 12.19 -16.41 -2.70
CA ARG A 496 13.29 -16.37 -3.69
C ARG A 496 12.87 -16.90 -5.06
N VAL A 497 11.98 -17.90 -5.13
CA VAL A 497 11.56 -18.51 -6.41
C VAL A 497 10.20 -18.05 -6.93
N GLY A 498 9.35 -17.43 -6.10
CA GLY A 498 7.94 -17.14 -6.41
C GLY A 498 7.68 -16.13 -7.55
N LEU A 499 8.69 -15.44 -8.07
CA LEU A 499 8.53 -14.70 -9.33
C LEU A 499 8.55 -15.62 -10.57
N GLU A 500 9.27 -16.73 -10.53
CA GLU A 500 9.58 -17.54 -11.73
C GLU A 500 9.08 -18.99 -11.65
N GLN A 501 8.83 -19.51 -10.44
CA GLN A 501 8.52 -20.93 -10.23
C GLN A 501 7.15 -21.15 -9.60
N THR A 502 6.54 -22.28 -9.96
CA THR A 502 5.41 -22.88 -9.25
C THR A 502 5.86 -23.36 -7.87
N ILE A 503 5.07 -23.07 -6.85
CA ILE A 503 5.23 -23.59 -5.49
C ILE A 503 3.97 -24.37 -5.15
N ASP A 504 3.96 -25.64 -5.55
CA ASP A 504 2.80 -26.53 -5.36
C ASP A 504 2.60 -26.89 -3.89
N ARG A 505 1.42 -26.56 -3.38
CA ARG A 505 0.92 -26.93 -2.05
C ARG A 505 -0.57 -27.33 -2.13
N GLY A 506 -0.99 -27.90 -3.26
CA GLY A 506 -2.38 -28.20 -3.57
C GLY A 506 -3.22 -26.91 -3.69
N THR A 507 -4.40 -26.89 -3.07
CA THR A 507 -5.30 -25.70 -3.05
C THR A 507 -4.68 -24.50 -2.35
N TRP A 508 -3.59 -24.68 -1.59
CA TRP A 508 -2.81 -23.60 -0.97
C TRP A 508 -1.58 -23.19 -1.79
N GLY A 509 -1.51 -23.62 -3.05
CA GLY A 509 -0.37 -23.41 -3.94
C GLY A 509 -0.29 -22.03 -4.56
N HIS A 510 0.94 -21.70 -4.97
CA HIS A 510 1.25 -20.60 -5.89
C HIS A 510 1.56 -21.24 -7.24
N ASN A 511 0.53 -21.40 -8.06
CA ASN A 511 0.54 -22.32 -9.19
C ASN A 511 1.43 -21.86 -10.36
N PHE A 512 1.73 -20.57 -10.45
CA PHE A 512 2.59 -19.98 -11.48
C PHE A 512 3.41 -18.84 -10.89
N GLY A 513 4.71 -18.79 -11.19
CA GLY A 513 5.55 -17.60 -10.91
C GLY A 513 4.90 -16.32 -11.43
N MET A 514 4.96 -15.21 -10.67
CA MET A 514 4.27 -13.97 -11.07
C MET A 514 4.71 -13.45 -12.46
N ASN A 515 6.01 -13.53 -12.78
CA ASN A 515 6.54 -13.12 -14.08
C ASN A 515 6.05 -14.08 -15.20
N VAL A 516 6.02 -15.40 -14.93
CA VAL A 516 5.48 -16.43 -15.84
C VAL A 516 3.99 -16.22 -16.12
N TRP A 517 3.21 -15.85 -15.10
CA TRP A 517 1.79 -15.51 -15.24
C TRP A 517 1.59 -14.29 -16.13
N VAL A 518 2.35 -13.21 -15.89
CA VAL A 518 2.27 -11.99 -16.69
C VAL A 518 2.63 -12.27 -18.15
N GLU A 519 3.68 -13.06 -18.42
CA GLU A 519 4.03 -13.45 -19.78
C GLU A 519 2.90 -14.25 -20.45
N GLY A 520 2.40 -15.30 -19.80
CA GLY A 520 1.35 -16.15 -20.37
C GLY A 520 0.06 -15.38 -20.66
N ARG A 521 -0.34 -14.47 -19.77
CA ARG A 521 -1.52 -13.63 -19.93
C ARG A 521 -1.35 -12.56 -21.01
N ALA A 522 -0.21 -11.86 -21.02
CA ALA A 522 0.11 -10.89 -22.06
C ALA A 522 0.14 -11.55 -23.45
N ARG A 523 0.73 -12.75 -23.55
CA ARG A 523 0.77 -13.58 -24.76
C ARG A 523 -0.63 -13.96 -25.24
N ALA A 524 -1.50 -14.46 -24.36
CA ALA A 524 -2.88 -14.80 -24.72
C ALA A 524 -3.67 -13.60 -25.26
N VAL A 525 -3.52 -12.42 -24.65
CA VAL A 525 -4.15 -11.17 -25.12
C VAL A 525 -3.55 -10.70 -26.46
N CYS A 526 -2.23 -10.81 -26.64
CA CYS A 526 -1.55 -10.49 -27.90
C CYS A 526 -2.02 -11.37 -29.07
N GLU A 527 -2.06 -12.69 -28.86
CA GLU A 527 -2.57 -13.66 -29.83
C GLU A 527 -4.07 -13.46 -30.13
N GLN A 528 -4.84 -13.08 -29.11
CA GLN A 528 -6.26 -12.79 -29.22
C GLN A 528 -6.59 -11.59 -30.11
N PHE A 529 -5.84 -10.49 -30.00
CA PHE A 529 -6.13 -9.24 -30.71
C PHE A 529 -5.16 -8.93 -31.87
N GLY A 530 -4.16 -9.78 -32.12
CA GLY A 530 -3.15 -9.54 -33.16
C GLY A 530 -2.21 -8.36 -32.86
N ILE A 531 -1.99 -8.06 -31.58
CA ILE A 531 -1.14 -6.95 -31.11
C ILE A 531 0.20 -7.47 -30.57
N LYS A 532 1.15 -6.55 -30.36
CA LYS A 532 2.41 -6.80 -29.64
C LYS A 532 2.56 -5.83 -28.47
N TRP A 533 3.19 -6.26 -27.39
CA TRP A 533 3.67 -5.37 -26.34
C TRP A 533 4.98 -4.66 -26.73
N ASP A 534 5.29 -3.59 -26.00
CA ASP A 534 6.51 -2.81 -26.17
C ASP A 534 7.74 -3.64 -25.78
N GLU A 535 8.67 -3.79 -26.71
CA GLU A 535 9.91 -4.57 -26.53
C GLU A 535 10.98 -3.80 -25.72
N VAL A 536 10.74 -2.53 -25.39
CA VAL A 536 11.65 -1.64 -24.64
C VAL A 536 10.89 -1.00 -23.47
N PRO A 537 11.45 -0.98 -22.25
CA PRO A 537 10.80 -0.31 -21.12
C PRO A 537 10.54 1.17 -21.42
N ARG A 538 9.33 1.62 -21.10
CA ARG A 538 8.99 3.04 -21.07
C ARG A 538 8.91 3.51 -19.62
N ASP A 539 9.34 4.74 -19.39
CA ASP A 539 8.98 5.49 -18.18
C ASP A 539 7.66 6.23 -18.45
N PRO A 540 6.87 6.59 -17.42
CA PRO A 540 5.75 7.49 -17.60
C PRO A 540 6.24 8.85 -18.15
N PRO A 541 5.43 9.57 -18.94
CA PRO A 541 5.70 10.92 -19.39
C PRO A 541 6.23 11.83 -18.27
N LEU A 542 7.31 12.56 -18.55
CA LEU A 542 8.07 13.35 -17.59
C LEU A 542 7.21 14.40 -16.86
N ASN A 543 6.71 14.05 -15.68
CA ASN A 543 6.25 14.95 -14.63
C ASN A 543 6.33 14.34 -13.21
N GLU A 544 6.65 13.05 -13.06
CA GLU A 544 6.86 12.42 -11.75
C GLU A 544 8.30 11.92 -11.57
N HIS A 545 8.95 12.47 -10.54
CA HIS A 545 10.08 12.00 -9.74
C HIS A 545 10.91 10.75 -10.17
N VAL A 546 11.29 10.61 -11.43
CA VAL A 546 12.51 9.85 -11.82
C VAL A 546 13.75 10.73 -11.57
N ASN A 547 13.84 11.29 -10.36
CA ASN A 547 15.03 11.96 -9.87
C ASN A 547 15.91 10.90 -9.21
N GLY A 548 17.21 10.91 -9.49
CA GLY A 548 18.17 10.10 -8.73
C GLY A 548 18.12 10.47 -7.24
N VAL A 549 18.59 9.56 -6.37
CA VAL A 549 18.56 9.74 -4.91
C VAL A 549 19.17 11.09 -4.54
N ALA A 550 18.30 12.03 -4.14
CA ALA A 550 18.70 13.36 -3.73
C ALA A 550 19.50 13.29 -2.42
N PRO A 551 20.32 14.30 -2.10
CA PRO A 551 20.81 14.46 -0.74
C PRO A 551 19.62 14.59 0.24
N PRO A 552 19.60 13.87 1.37
CA PRO A 552 18.62 14.11 2.43
C PRO A 552 18.69 15.57 2.89
N SER A 553 17.53 16.18 3.13
CA SER A 553 17.34 17.61 3.45
C SER A 553 16.32 17.88 4.56
N GLY A 554 15.45 16.92 4.91
CA GLY A 554 14.42 17.05 5.95
C GLY A 554 15.00 17.27 7.36
N PRO A 555 14.24 17.86 8.30
CA PRO A 555 14.74 18.18 9.64
C PRO A 555 15.07 16.93 10.48
N ALA A 556 16.07 17.02 11.35
CA ALA A 556 16.42 15.94 12.28
C ALA A 556 15.47 15.84 13.50
N SER A 557 14.70 16.90 13.77
CA SER A 557 13.60 16.92 14.73
C SER A 557 12.30 16.48 14.06
N GLY A 558 11.54 15.59 14.68
CA GLY A 558 10.25 15.14 14.18
C GLY A 558 9.27 16.29 14.05
N THR A 559 8.40 16.20 13.04
CA THR A 559 7.35 17.20 12.88
C THR A 559 6.13 16.80 13.69
N ASN A 560 5.94 17.44 14.85
CA ASN A 560 4.65 17.45 15.54
C ASN A 560 3.70 18.37 14.74
N ARG A 561 3.20 17.91 13.58
CA ARG A 561 2.24 18.68 12.78
C ARG A 561 0.84 18.65 13.40
N GLN A 562 0.67 19.40 14.47
CA GLN A 562 -0.44 20.35 14.49
C GLN A 562 -0.04 21.50 13.56
N GLN A 563 -0.46 21.47 12.29
CA GLN A 563 -0.30 22.63 11.42
C GLN A 563 -1.54 22.91 10.55
N ASP A 564 -2.07 24.10 10.79
CA ASP A 564 -2.52 25.04 9.77
C ASP A 564 -3.78 24.67 8.97
N ALA A 565 -4.82 24.26 9.69
CA ALA A 565 -6.15 24.76 9.38
C ALA A 565 -6.18 26.27 9.67
N ALA A 566 -6.08 27.11 8.62
CA ALA A 566 -6.22 28.55 8.74
C ALA A 566 -7.55 28.91 9.44
N THR A 567 -7.49 29.88 10.35
CA THR A 567 -8.57 30.25 11.27
C THR A 567 -9.90 30.53 10.59
N SER A 568 -10.93 29.73 10.90
CA SER A 568 -12.26 30.27 11.13
C SER A 568 -12.98 29.46 12.22
N SER A 569 -13.24 30.11 13.35
CA SER A 569 -13.95 29.51 14.47
C SER A 569 -15.46 29.58 14.24
N ALA A 570 -16.10 28.41 14.19
CA ALA A 570 -17.54 28.28 14.33
C ALA A 570 -17.84 27.12 15.29
N SER A 571 -18.02 27.47 16.57
CA SER A 571 -18.40 26.51 17.61
C SER A 571 -19.70 25.79 17.26
N ARG A 572 -19.70 24.47 17.29
CA ARG A 572 -20.94 23.69 17.40
C ARG A 572 -20.88 22.89 18.69
N ALA A 573 -21.56 23.40 19.71
CA ALA A 573 -21.71 22.72 20.98
C ALA A 573 -22.49 21.41 20.75
N GLU A 574 -21.94 20.31 21.25
CA GLU A 574 -22.69 19.07 21.43
C GLU A 574 -23.67 19.26 22.59
N ASP A 575 -24.95 18.98 22.36
CA ASP A 575 -25.90 18.80 23.44
C ASP A 575 -27.08 17.94 22.97
N ARG A 576 -27.06 16.63 23.32
CA ARG A 576 -28.24 15.75 23.39
C ARG A 576 -27.94 14.45 24.16
N PRO A 577 -28.91 13.93 24.94
CA PRO A 577 -28.66 12.89 25.94
C PRO A 577 -28.67 11.46 25.36
N PRO A 578 -28.09 10.48 26.07
CA PRO A 578 -28.04 9.09 25.62
C PRO A 578 -29.42 8.45 25.58
N THR A 579 -29.79 7.89 24.42
CA THR A 579 -31.00 7.07 24.27
C THR A 579 -30.62 5.60 24.40
N VAL A 580 -31.07 4.96 25.48
CA VAL A 580 -30.92 3.53 25.72
C VAL A 580 -31.91 2.76 24.86
N PHE A 581 -31.44 1.87 23.98
CA PHE A 581 -32.26 0.78 23.43
C PHE A 581 -31.50 -0.53 23.29
N SER A 582 -32.28 -1.60 23.37
CA SER A 582 -31.87 -2.99 23.58
C SER A 582 -31.42 -3.71 22.31
N ASP A 583 -30.44 -4.60 22.47
CA ASP A 583 -30.12 -5.72 21.57
C ASP A 583 -31.38 -6.53 21.23
N PRO A 584 -31.61 -6.84 19.94
CA PRO A 584 -31.78 -8.26 19.65
C PRO A 584 -31.09 -8.78 18.38
N LEU A 585 -30.37 -9.88 18.59
CA LEU A 585 -30.26 -11.08 17.76
C LEU A 585 -29.14 -11.18 16.72
N ALA A 586 -28.18 -12.03 17.09
CA ALA A 586 -27.27 -12.71 16.19
C ALA A 586 -28.02 -13.48 15.07
N VAL A 587 -27.52 -13.35 13.84
CA VAL A 587 -27.78 -14.30 12.74
C VAL A 587 -26.45 -14.87 12.24
N THR A 588 -26.46 -16.18 12.04
CA THR A 588 -25.32 -17.06 11.77
C THR A 588 -24.44 -16.65 10.58
N LYS A 589 -23.14 -16.47 10.82
CA LYS A 589 -22.11 -16.64 9.78
C LYS A 589 -21.92 -18.13 9.49
N ARG A 590 -22.01 -18.54 8.22
CA ARG A 590 -21.40 -19.79 7.74
C ARG A 590 -20.04 -19.49 7.15
N ALA A 591 -19.02 -20.17 7.65
CA ALA A 591 -17.74 -20.24 6.97
C ALA A 591 -17.89 -21.08 5.70
N TYR A 592 -17.34 -20.58 4.60
CA TYR A 592 -16.85 -21.40 3.51
C TYR A 592 -15.33 -21.19 3.46
N PHE A 593 -14.62 -22.29 3.23
CA PHE A 593 -13.17 -22.37 3.14
C PHE A 593 -12.69 -21.90 1.77
#